data_AF-A0A9D7HN88-F1
#
_entry.id   AF-A0A9D7HN88-F1
#
_cell.length_a   1.000
_cell.length_b   1.000
_cell.length_c   1.000
_cell.angle_alpha   90.00
_cell.angle_beta   90.00
_cell.angle_gamma   90.00
#
_symmetry.space_group_name_H-M   'P 1'
#
loop_
_entity.id
_entity.type
_entity.pdbx_description
1 polymer ?
#
loop_
_entity_poly.entity_id
_entity_poly.type
_entity_poly.pdbx_seq_one_letter_code
_entity_poly.pdbx_strand_id
1 'polypeptide(L)' 'MNAIVIEHVKVSELPAAWRAKLGGAGDVRVTVHIEQETAMNQAGPPEGESAFGMWAERADMADVQTYVRQLRTPRHGC' A
#
# COMPACT_ATOMS: atom_id res chain seq x y z
N MET A 1 -6.66 -13.99 -11.06
CA MET A 1 -6.55 -14.02 -9.59
C MET A 1 -6.06 -15.39 -9.16
N ASN A 2 -4.77 -15.69 -9.36
CA ASN A 2 -4.17 -16.96 -8.95
C ASN A 2 -2.80 -16.63 -8.39
N ALA A 3 -2.70 -16.59 -7.07
CA ALA A 3 -1.50 -16.24 -6.33
C ALA A 3 -0.84 -17.53 -5.84
N ILE A 4 0.42 -17.73 -6.23
CA ILE A 4 1.23 -18.85 -5.77
C ILE A 4 2.12 -18.34 -4.65
N VAL A 5 1.89 -18.84 -3.44
CA VAL A 5 2.74 -18.57 -2.27
C VAL A 5 3.62 -19.79 -2.06
N ILE A 6 4.94 -19.60 -2.15
CA ILE A 6 5.93 -20.63 -1.89
C ILE A 6 6.64 -20.27 -0.58
N GLU A 7 6.34 -21.01 0.48
CA GLU A 7 6.88 -20.75 1.81
C GLU A 7 8.21 -21.48 2.04
N HIS A 8 9.00 -20.95 2.98
CA HIS A 8 10.24 -21.58 3.46
C HIS A 8 11.32 -21.86 2.39
N VAL A 9 11.37 -21.06 1.32
CA VAL A 9 12.36 -21.21 0.26
C VAL A 9 13.72 -20.73 0.78
N LYS A 10 14.73 -21.59 0.69
CA LYS A 10 16.10 -21.16 1.02
C LYS A 10 16.54 -20.09 0.04
N VAL A 11 17.17 -19.03 0.54
CA VAL A 11 17.76 -18.00 -0.32
C VAL A 11 18.72 -18.63 -1.32
N SER A 12 19.41 -19.73 -0.98
CA SER A 12 20.28 -20.55 -1.85
C SER A 12 19.60 -21.39 -2.94
N GLU A 13 18.26 -21.40 -3.03
CA GLU A 13 17.51 -22.03 -4.14
C GLU A 13 16.84 -21.03 -5.11
N LEU A 14 16.74 -19.76 -4.73
CA LEU A 14 16.24 -18.67 -5.58
C LEU A 14 17.10 -18.33 -6.83
N PRO A 15 16.53 -17.65 -7.83
CA PRO A 15 17.31 -17.07 -8.93
C PRO A 15 18.35 -16.03 -8.46
N ALA A 16 19.50 -15.96 -9.14
CA ALA A 16 20.59 -15.05 -8.79
C ALA A 16 20.15 -13.57 -8.78
N ALA A 17 19.29 -13.17 -9.72
CA ALA A 17 18.73 -11.82 -9.80
C ALA A 17 17.90 -11.43 -8.55
N TRP A 18 17.25 -12.41 -7.92
CA TRP A 18 16.46 -12.19 -6.71
C TRP A 18 17.35 -12.18 -5.47
N ARG A 19 18.35 -13.08 -5.41
CA ARG A 19 19.36 -13.07 -4.35
C ARG A 19 20.11 -11.74 -4.23
N ALA A 20 20.44 -11.12 -5.36
CA ALA A 20 21.11 -9.82 -5.38
C ALA A 20 20.31 -8.74 -4.63
N LYS A 21 18.97 -8.81 -4.65
CA LYS A 21 18.09 -7.89 -3.92
C LYS A 21 17.95 -8.22 -2.43
N LEU A 22 18.13 -9.49 -2.06
CA LEU A 22 17.98 -9.99 -0.68
C LEU A 22 19.28 -9.90 0.15
N GLY A 23 20.36 -9.33 -0.40
CA GLY A 23 21.54 -8.98 0.39
C GLY A 23 22.35 -10.16 0.94
N GLY A 24 22.45 -11.27 0.20
CA GLY A 24 23.46 -12.29 0.46
C GLY A 24 23.27 -13.16 1.72
N ALA A 25 22.07 -13.21 2.30
CA ALA A 25 21.80 -14.05 3.46
C ALA A 25 21.53 -15.52 3.04
N GLY A 26 22.59 -16.28 2.77
CA GLY A 26 22.53 -17.62 2.16
C GLY A 26 21.74 -18.70 2.94
N ASP A 27 21.55 -18.51 4.25
CA ASP A 27 20.83 -19.47 5.12
C ASP A 27 19.41 -19.02 5.50
N VAL A 28 18.98 -17.84 5.04
CA VAL A 28 17.66 -17.32 5.37
C VAL A 28 16.59 -18.04 4.54
N ARG A 29 15.44 -18.28 5.16
CA ARG A 29 14.24 -18.77 4.49
C ARG A 29 13.34 -17.58 4.18
N VAL A 30 12.83 -17.53 2.95
CA VAL A 30 11.91 -16.48 2.51
C VAL A 30 10.63 -17.08 1.96
N THR A 31 9.58 -16.28 1.99
CA THR A 31 8.32 -16.59 1.32
C THR A 31 8.28 -15.84 0.01
N VAL A 32 8.10 -16.56 -1.09
CA VAL A 32 7.97 -15.99 -2.44
C VAL A 32 6.49 -15.91 -2.78
N HIS A 33 6.00 -14.70 -3.04
CA HIS A 33 4.65 -14.49 -3.54
C HIS A 33 4.73 -14.21 -5.04
N ILE A 34 4.16 -15.09 -5.85
CA ILE A 34 4.12 -14.98 -7.31
C ILE A 34 2.68 -14.76 -7.72
N GLU A 35 2.41 -13.60 -8.28
CA GLU A 35 1.11 -13.25 -8.81
C GLU A 35 1.19 -13.11 -10.32
N GLN A 36 0.21 -13.67 -11.02
CA GLN A 36 0.08 -13.41 -12.45
C GLN A 36 -0.37 -11.97 -12.63
N GLU A 37 0.52 -11.14 -13.18
CA GLU A 37 0.15 -9.79 -13.62
C GLU A 37 -0.94 -9.94 -14.68
N THR A 38 -2.16 -9.61 -14.30
CA THR A 38 -3.23 -9.45 -15.28
C THR A 38 -2.80 -8.24 -16.08
N ALA A 39 -2.65 -8.37 -17.41
CA ALA A 39 -2.35 -7.25 -18.28
C ALA A 39 -3.34 -6.13 -17.94
N MET A 40 -2.89 -5.17 -17.15
CA MET A 40 -3.70 -4.05 -16.76
C MET A 40 -3.73 -3.22 -18.01
N ASN A 41 -4.77 -3.45 -18.82
CA ASN A 41 -5.09 -2.57 -19.92
C ASN A 41 -5.01 -1.18 -19.30
N GLN A 42 -4.06 -0.37 -19.77
CA GLN A 42 -3.90 1.03 -19.38
C GLN A 42 -5.12 1.79 -19.94
N ALA A 43 -6.32 1.40 -19.52
CA ALA A 43 -7.43 2.32 -19.49
C ALA A 43 -6.98 3.38 -18.49
N GLY A 44 -6.72 4.58 -19.03
CA GLY A 44 -6.42 5.75 -18.23
C GLY A 44 -7.43 5.90 -17.08
N PRO A 45 -7.06 6.68 -16.05
CA PRO A 45 -7.87 6.82 -14.84
C PRO A 45 -9.34 7.02 -15.23
N PRO A 46 -10.29 6.25 -14.66
CA PRO A 46 -11.69 6.50 -14.90
C PRO A 46 -11.95 7.96 -14.51
N GLU A 47 -12.51 8.76 -15.42
CA GLU A 47 -12.99 10.13 -15.15
C GLU A 47 -14.23 10.12 -14.23
N GLY A 48 -14.21 9.27 -13.21
CA GLY A 48 -15.26 9.09 -12.23
C GLY A 48 -14.62 9.04 -10.85
N GLU A 49 -14.57 10.21 -10.22
CA GLU A 49 -14.64 10.38 -8.77
C GLU A 49 -13.70 9.46 -7.97
N SER A 50 -12.39 9.74 -8.07
CA SER A 50 -11.47 9.24 -7.05
C SER A 50 -11.96 9.68 -5.67
N ALA A 51 -12.31 8.71 -4.83
CA ALA A 51 -12.74 8.93 -3.46
C ALA A 51 -11.72 9.71 -2.60
N PHE A 52 -10.48 9.79 -3.06
CA PHE A 52 -9.42 10.64 -2.49
C PHE A 52 -9.69 12.15 -2.67
N GLY A 53 -10.51 12.55 -3.65
CA GLY A 53 -10.93 13.94 -3.90
C GLY A 53 -12.10 14.41 -3.03
N MET A 54 -12.94 13.50 -2.54
CA MET A 54 -14.10 13.84 -1.69
C MET A 54 -13.69 14.59 -0.40
N TRP A 55 -12.45 14.41 0.06
CA TRP A 55 -11.92 15.07 1.26
C TRP A 55 -11.24 16.40 0.93
N ALA A 56 -10.82 16.59 -0.32
CA ALA A 56 -10.22 17.84 -0.80
C ALA A 56 -11.27 18.95 -0.99
N GLU A 57 -12.52 18.59 -1.28
CA GLU A 57 -13.63 19.53 -1.49
C GLU A 57 -14.30 19.99 -0.18
N ARG A 58 -13.85 19.50 0.99
CA ARG A 58 -14.39 19.95 2.28
C ARG A 58 -13.85 21.33 2.62
N ALA A 59 -14.73 22.31 2.69
CA ALA A 59 -14.40 23.68 3.10
C ALA A 59 -13.69 23.74 4.48
N ASP A 60 -13.97 22.81 5.38
CA ASP A 60 -13.31 22.73 6.70
C ASP A 60 -11.81 22.38 6.62
N MET A 61 -11.35 21.81 5.51
CA MET A 61 -9.93 21.48 5.27
C MET A 61 -9.13 22.70 4.79
N ALA A 62 -9.78 23.82 4.50
CA ALA A 62 -9.10 25.08 4.17
C ALA A 62 -8.29 25.64 5.35
N ASP A 63 -8.68 25.33 6.59
CA ASP A 63 -7.95 25.68 7.81
C ASP A 63 -7.86 24.48 8.77
N VAL A 64 -6.86 23.64 8.49
CA VAL A 64 -6.60 22.40 9.24
C VAL A 64 -6.35 22.68 10.73
N GLN A 65 -5.75 23.81 11.08
CA GLN A 65 -5.42 24.15 12.47
C GLN A 65 -6.68 24.44 13.29
N THR A 66 -7.61 25.19 12.72
CA THR A 66 -8.91 25.50 13.35
C THR A 66 -9.75 24.25 13.49
N TYR A 67 -9.79 23.40 12.47
CA TYR A 67 -10.50 22.12 12.50
C TYR A 67 -9.99 21.19 13.61
N VAL A 68 -8.67 21.01 13.72
CA VAL A 68 -8.06 20.19 14.78
C VAL A 68 -8.33 20.76 16.17
N ARG A 69 -8.36 22.09 16.31
CA ARG A 69 -8.68 22.76 17.58
C ARG A 69 -10.12 22.49 18.01
N GLN A 70 -11.08 22.53 17.08
CA GLN A 70 -12.48 22.18 17.35
C GLN A 70 -12.67 20.71 17.74
N LEU A 71 -11.91 19.79 17.13
CA LEU A 71 -11.94 18.37 17.50
C LEU A 71 -11.41 18.12 18.91
N ARG A 72 -10.43 18.92 19.36
CA ARG A 72 -9.87 18.85 20.72
C ARG A 72 -10.73 19.54 21.76
N THR A 73 -11.76 20.30 21.36
CA THR A 73 -12.69 20.89 22.31
C THR A 73 -13.54 19.78 22.94
N PRO A 74 -13.59 19.66 24.28
CA PRO A 74 -14.42 18.67 24.93
C PRO A 74 -15.89 18.91 24.56
N ARG A 75 -16.54 17.89 23.97
CA ARG A 75 -17.94 17.97 23.50
C ARG A 75 -18.98 17.89 24.63
N HIS A 76 -18.51 17.72 25.86
CA HIS A 76 -19.31 17.77 27.07
C HIS A 76 -18.58 18.59 28.12
N GLY A 77 -18.99 19.85 28.28
CA GLY A 77 -18.79 20.62 29.50
C GLY A 77 -20.16 20.84 30.12
N CYS A 78 -20.34 20.37 31.36
CA CYS A 78 -21.38 20.85 32.25
C CYS A 78 -21.20 22.34 32.54
#